data_AF-A0A6C0K5E2-F1
#
_entry.id   AF-A0A6C0K5E2-F1
#
_cell.length_a   1.000
_cell.length_b   1.000
_cell.length_c   1.000
_cell.angle_alpha   90.00
_cell.angle_beta   90.00
_cell.angle_gamma   90.00
#
_symmetry.space_group_name_H-M   'P 1'
#
loop_
_entity.id
_entity.type
_entity.pdbx_description
1 polymer ?
#
loop_
_entity_poly.entity_id
_entity_poly.type
_entity_poly.pdbx_seq_one_letter_code
_entity_poly.pdbx_strand_id
1 'polypeptide(L)'
;MHDMNNFSDIFHNATEIQAMVRNMDDSKKKHAALKTSNPSEYIKTLIAENHTLHFNYPSIFLLHLEDKLDATFFYMLNQKRRVEKGEITEDEASKEVGKKLYGRWVEPLTRQESVPKEETYEEYYKRISKNK
;
A
#
# COMPACT_ATOMS: atom_id res chain seq x y z
N MET A 1 20.40 -3.72 -26.50
CA MET A 1 20.66 -4.23 -25.13
C MET A 1 19.82 -3.37 -24.21
N HIS A 2 18.71 -3.90 -23.68
CA HIS A 2 17.96 -3.23 -22.63
C HIS A 2 18.70 -3.45 -21.32
N ASP A 3 19.10 -2.36 -20.69
CA ASP A 3 19.68 -2.36 -19.35
C ASP A 3 18.70 -3.01 -18.37
N MET A 4 18.97 -4.24 -17.99
CA MET A 4 18.41 -4.91 -16.82
C MET A 4 19.11 -4.38 -15.56
N ASN A 5 19.07 -3.05 -15.37
CA ASN A 5 19.70 -2.41 -14.21
C ASN A 5 18.78 -2.54 -13.00
N ASN A 6 19.04 -3.56 -12.19
CA ASN A 6 19.01 -3.55 -10.73
C ASN A 6 17.82 -2.80 -10.07
N PHE A 7 16.60 -3.27 -10.30
CA PHE A 7 15.39 -2.66 -9.73
C PHE A 7 15.23 -2.91 -8.21
N SER A 8 15.93 -3.88 -7.60
CA SER A 8 15.75 -4.19 -6.17
C SER A 8 16.40 -3.19 -5.20
N ASP A 9 17.25 -2.28 -5.69
CA ASP A 9 18.05 -1.40 -4.82
C ASP A 9 17.54 0.05 -4.78
N ILE A 10 16.42 0.36 -5.45
CA ILE A 10 15.86 1.72 -5.46
C ILE A 10 15.04 1.95 -4.19
N PHE A 11 15.64 2.68 -3.25
CA PHE A 11 14.94 3.19 -2.08
C PHE A 11 13.99 4.30 -2.48
N HIS A 12 12.68 4.05 -2.38
CA HIS A 12 11.65 5.09 -2.53
C HIS A 12 11.29 5.67 -1.17
N ASN A 13 11.15 6.98 -1.09
CA ASN A 13 10.65 7.64 0.11
C ASN A 13 9.12 7.48 0.25
N ALA A 14 8.58 7.78 1.43
CA ALA A 14 7.16 7.62 1.71
C ALA A 14 6.26 8.47 0.79
N THR A 15 6.75 9.61 0.29
CA THR A 15 5.97 10.45 -0.64
C THR A 15 5.90 9.80 -2.01
N GLU A 16 7.00 9.23 -2.50
CA GLU A 16 7.06 8.49 -3.76
C GLU A 16 6.17 7.25 -3.73
N ILE A 17 6.21 6.47 -2.65
CA ILE A 17 5.32 5.31 -2.47
C ILE A 17 3.84 5.74 -2.49
N GLN A 18 3.51 6.84 -1.82
CA GLN A 18 2.13 7.36 -1.86
C GLN A 18 1.72 7.79 -3.27
N ALA A 19 2.61 8.44 -4.01
CA ALA A 19 2.35 8.86 -5.38
C ALA A 19 2.12 7.65 -6.30
N MET A 20 2.91 6.59 -6.15
CA MET A 20 2.73 5.34 -6.90
C MET A 20 1.34 4.72 -6.66
N VAL A 21 0.88 4.65 -5.41
CA VAL A 21 -0.46 4.12 -5.11
C VAL A 21 -1.57 5.01 -5.70
N ARG A 22 -1.40 6.34 -5.65
CA ARG A 22 -2.36 7.27 -6.29
C ARG A 22 -2.38 7.17 -7.81
N ASN A 23 -1.24 6.96 -8.45
CA ASN A 23 -1.18 6.73 -9.90
C ASN A 23 -1.92 5.45 -10.27
N MET A 24 -1.87 4.43 -9.40
CA MET A 24 -2.65 3.21 -9.58
C MET A 24 -4.16 3.46 -9.40
N ASP A 25 -4.60 4.33 -8.47
CA ASP A 25 -6.01 4.75 -8.40
C ASP A 25 -6.51 5.29 -9.74
N ASP A 26 -5.71 6.14 -10.39
CA ASP A 26 -6.07 6.74 -11.68
C ASP A 26 -6.03 5.73 -12.82
N SER A 27 -5.07 4.79 -12.79
CA SER A 27 -5.01 3.65 -13.71
C SER A 27 -6.26 2.76 -13.58
N LYS A 28 -6.68 2.44 -12.35
CA LYS A 28 -7.89 1.65 -12.06
C LYS A 28 -9.15 2.34 -12.60
N LYS A 29 -9.26 3.67 -12.42
CA LYS A 29 -10.38 4.46 -12.95
C LYS A 29 -10.39 4.48 -14.49
N LYS A 30 -9.24 4.74 -15.11
CA LYS A 30 -9.06 4.79 -16.57
C LYS A 30 -9.50 3.49 -17.24
N HIS A 31 -9.20 2.36 -16.62
CA HIS A 31 -9.46 1.02 -17.16
C HIS A 31 -10.62 0.29 -16.49
N ALA A 32 -11.49 0.99 -15.76
CA ALA A 32 -12.56 0.39 -14.97
C ALA A 32 -13.49 -0.53 -15.79
N ALA A 33 -13.73 -0.20 -17.06
CA ALA A 33 -14.55 -1.02 -17.97
C ALA A 33 -13.93 -2.42 -18.21
N LEU A 34 -12.60 -2.52 -18.27
CA LEU A 34 -11.89 -3.79 -18.48
C LEU A 34 -12.03 -4.74 -17.28
N LYS A 35 -12.22 -4.19 -16.06
CA LYS A 35 -12.36 -5.01 -14.83
C LYS A 35 -13.48 -6.06 -14.96
N THR A 36 -14.56 -5.73 -15.69
CA THR A 36 -15.69 -6.64 -15.91
C THR A 36 -15.64 -7.31 -17.29
N SER A 37 -15.28 -6.58 -18.35
CA SER A 37 -15.33 -7.11 -19.73
C SER A 37 -14.17 -8.04 -20.06
N ASN A 38 -12.98 -7.78 -19.51
CA ASN A 38 -11.79 -8.61 -19.70
C ASN A 38 -10.81 -8.47 -18.52
N PRO A 39 -11.05 -9.20 -17.41
CA PRO A 39 -10.23 -9.09 -16.19
C PRO A 39 -8.74 -9.40 -16.41
N SER A 40 -8.41 -10.30 -17.33
CA SER A 40 -7.01 -10.64 -17.63
C SER A 40 -6.28 -9.44 -18.24
N GLU A 41 -6.91 -8.76 -19.19
CA GLU A 41 -6.34 -7.57 -19.82
C GLU A 41 -6.27 -6.39 -18.86
N TYR A 42 -7.25 -6.25 -17.96
CA TYR A 42 -7.22 -5.27 -16.88
C TYR A 42 -5.96 -5.42 -16.01
N ILE A 43 -5.66 -6.64 -15.57
CA ILE A 43 -4.48 -6.92 -14.74
C ILE A 43 -3.19 -6.62 -15.51
N LYS A 44 -3.06 -7.10 -16.76
CA LYS A 44 -1.88 -6.82 -17.60
C LYS A 44 -1.66 -5.32 -17.80
N THR A 45 -2.74 -4.58 -18.07
CA THR A 45 -2.70 -3.13 -18.25
C THR A 45 -2.21 -2.43 -16.99
N LEU A 46 -2.75 -2.80 -15.82
CA LEU A 46 -2.34 -2.20 -14.55
C LEU A 46 -0.88 -2.52 -14.19
N ILE A 47 -0.40 -3.74 -14.46
CA ILE A 47 1.01 -4.10 -14.28
C ILE A 47 1.90 -3.23 -15.16
N ALA A 48 1.54 -3.04 -16.44
CA ALA A 48 2.31 -2.25 -17.37
C ALA A 48 2.38 -0.77 -16.97
N GLU A 49 1.25 -0.16 -16.58
CA GLU A 49 1.18 1.25 -16.18
C GLU A 49 1.78 1.51 -14.78
N ASN A 50 1.83 0.51 -13.90
CA ASN A 50 2.29 0.64 -12.52
C ASN A 50 3.51 -0.26 -12.23
N HIS A 51 4.40 -0.43 -13.21
CA HIS A 51 5.53 -1.35 -13.15
C HIS A 51 6.38 -1.21 -11.88
N THR A 52 6.75 0.02 -11.50
CA THR A 52 7.56 0.28 -10.29
C THR A 52 6.86 -0.18 -9.01
N LEU A 53 5.55 0.09 -8.87
CA LEU A 53 4.78 -0.33 -7.71
C LEU A 53 4.63 -1.86 -7.68
N HIS A 54 4.34 -2.48 -8.82
CA HIS A 54 4.21 -3.92 -8.96
C HIS A 54 5.51 -4.66 -8.62
N PHE A 55 6.65 -4.18 -9.13
CA PHE A 55 7.92 -4.87 -8.97
C PHE A 55 8.57 -4.62 -7.60
N ASN A 56 8.59 -3.37 -7.12
CA ASN A 56 9.28 -3.00 -5.86
C ASN A 56 8.40 -3.19 -4.62
N TYR A 57 7.08 -3.13 -4.78
CA TYR A 57 6.12 -3.22 -3.68
C TYR A 57 4.96 -4.17 -4.04
N PRO A 58 5.23 -5.43 -4.41
CA PRO A 58 4.23 -6.35 -4.97
C PRO A 58 3.03 -6.54 -4.03
N SER A 59 3.25 -6.61 -2.71
CA SER A 59 2.17 -6.73 -1.74
C SER A 59 1.25 -5.51 -1.71
N ILE A 60 1.80 -4.29 -1.84
CA ILE A 60 1.00 -3.05 -1.89
C ILE A 60 0.19 -3.03 -3.18
N PHE A 61 0.82 -3.35 -4.32
CA PHE A 61 0.14 -3.46 -5.61
C PHE A 61 -1.03 -4.45 -5.55
N LEU A 62 -0.79 -5.68 -5.06
CA LEU A 62 -1.83 -6.72 -5.01
C LEU A 62 -2.98 -6.35 -4.09
N LEU A 63 -2.68 -5.87 -2.87
CA LEU A 63 -3.73 -5.43 -1.94
C LEU A 63 -4.56 -4.29 -2.53
N HIS A 64 -3.93 -3.36 -3.26
CA HIS A 64 -4.64 -2.26 -3.89
C HIS A 64 -5.45 -2.69 -5.12
N LEU A 65 -4.92 -3.63 -5.93
CA LEU A 65 -5.61 -4.24 -7.07
C LEU A 65 -6.92 -4.91 -6.62
N GLU A 66 -6.86 -5.64 -5.50
CA GLU A 66 -7.96 -6.41 -4.94
C GLU A 66 -8.93 -5.59 -4.06
N ASP A 67 -8.76 -4.27 -3.99
CA ASP A 67 -9.54 -3.39 -3.12
C ASP A 67 -9.46 -3.78 -1.61
N LYS A 68 -8.32 -4.37 -1.20
CA LYS A 68 -8.00 -4.82 0.18
C LYS A 68 -6.97 -3.95 0.90
N LEU A 69 -6.43 -2.93 0.25
CA LEU A 69 -5.56 -1.96 0.90
C LEU A 69 -6.39 -1.18 1.94
N ASP A 70 -5.87 -1.02 3.15
CA ASP A 70 -6.60 -0.41 4.26
C ASP A 70 -5.74 0.62 5.02
N ALA A 71 -6.28 1.19 6.10
CA ALA A 71 -5.60 2.26 6.83
C ALA A 71 -4.22 1.87 7.40
N THR A 72 -3.91 0.58 7.50
CA THR A 72 -2.58 0.09 7.88
C THR A 72 -1.51 0.58 6.92
N PHE A 73 -1.83 0.71 5.63
CA PHE A 73 -0.91 1.27 4.64
C PHE A 73 -0.46 2.67 5.04
N PHE A 74 -1.38 3.57 5.41
CA PHE A 74 -1.01 4.94 5.81
C PHE A 74 -0.28 4.98 7.15
N TYR A 75 -0.62 4.08 8.06
CA TYR A 75 0.15 3.94 9.29
C TYR A 75 1.61 3.61 8.98
N MET A 76 1.88 2.59 8.16
CA MET A 76 3.24 2.22 7.76
C MET A 76 3.93 3.35 6.99
N LEU A 77 3.21 4.03 6.11
CA LEU A 77 3.70 5.20 5.38
C LEU A 77 4.11 6.33 6.33
N ASN A 78 3.33 6.58 7.39
CA ASN A 78 3.65 7.57 8.41
C ASN A 78 4.90 7.17 9.19
N GLN A 79 5.05 5.90 9.57
CA GLN A 79 6.26 5.42 10.24
C GLN A 79 7.50 5.65 9.38
N LYS A 80 7.41 5.33 8.08
CA LYS A 80 8.49 5.59 7.13
C LYS A 80 8.86 7.08 7.03
N ARG A 81 7.87 7.99 7.04
CA ARG A 81 8.14 9.45 7.09
C ARG A 81 8.86 9.89 8.35
N ARG A 82 8.50 9.33 9.51
CA ARG A 82 9.15 9.65 10.78
C ARG A 82 10.61 9.22 10.76
N VAL A 83 10.90 8.04 10.19
CA VAL A 83 12.27 7.56 9.94
C VAL A 83 13.03 8.49 8.99
N GLU A 84 12.43 8.86 7.86
CA GLU A 84 13.04 9.74 6.86
C GLU A 84 13.39 11.13 7.41
N LYS A 85 12.65 11.61 8.41
CA LYS A 85 12.91 12.86 9.11
C LYS A 85 13.88 12.72 10.28
N GLY A 86 14.31 11.51 10.61
CA GLY A 86 15.14 11.22 11.79
C GLY A 86 14.39 11.38 13.12
N GLU A 87 13.05 11.39 13.12
CA GLU A 87 12.24 11.48 14.34
C GLU A 87 12.27 10.17 15.15
N ILE A 88 12.42 9.04 14.45
CA ILE A 88 12.60 7.70 15.02
C ILE A 88 13.58 6.90 14.17
N THR A 89 14.15 5.84 14.74
CA THR A 89 14.98 4.86 14.03
C THR A 89 14.12 3.83 13.27
N GLU A 90 14.73 3.13 12.31
CA GLU A 90 14.09 2.01 11.61
C GLU A 90 13.66 0.88 12.57
N ASP A 91 14.45 0.63 13.62
CA ASP A 91 14.15 -0.36 14.66
C ASP A 91 12.91 0.03 15.48
N GLU A 92 12.78 1.30 15.84
CA GLU A 92 11.61 1.82 16.55
C GLU A 92 10.36 1.76 15.68
N ALA A 93 10.46 2.17 14.42
CA ALA A 93 9.38 2.06 13.45
C ALA A 93 8.93 0.59 13.30
N SER A 94 9.89 -0.34 13.18
CA SER A 94 9.62 -1.77 13.05
C SER A 94 8.91 -2.34 14.30
N LYS A 95 9.33 -1.93 15.51
CA LYS A 95 8.65 -2.29 16.76
C LYS A 95 7.21 -1.76 16.80
N GLU A 96 6.99 -0.51 16.40
CA GLU A 96 5.65 0.09 16.36
C GLU A 96 4.73 -0.59 15.34
N VAL A 97 5.24 -0.94 14.15
CA VAL A 97 4.50 -1.70 13.14
C VAL A 97 4.18 -3.10 13.63
N GLY A 98 5.16 -3.80 14.19
CA GLY A 98 4.98 -5.15 14.75
C GLY A 98 3.90 -5.18 15.83
N LYS A 99 3.90 -4.21 16.76
CA LYS A 99 2.85 -4.09 17.80
C LYS A 99 1.45 -3.89 17.19
N LYS A 100 1.30 -3.01 16.20
CA LYS A 100 -0.01 -2.80 15.53
C LYS A 100 -0.50 -4.06 14.83
N LEU A 101 0.38 -4.74 14.08
CA LEU A 101 0.01 -5.97 13.36
C LEU A 101 -0.31 -7.11 14.33
N TYR A 102 0.44 -7.26 15.42
CA TYR A 102 0.16 -8.24 16.46
C TYR A 102 -1.21 -8.00 17.11
N GLY A 103 -1.48 -6.76 17.54
CA GLY A 103 -2.77 -6.39 18.13
C GLY A 103 -3.96 -6.64 17.20
N ARG A 104 -3.76 -6.51 15.88
CA ARG A 104 -4.81 -6.74 14.90
C ARG A 104 -5.03 -8.22 14.57
N TRP A 105 -3.96 -8.98 14.36
CA TRP A 105 -4.07 -10.32 13.77
C TRP A 105 -3.83 -11.45 14.75
N VAL A 106 -3.06 -11.22 15.83
CA VAL A 106 -2.64 -12.27 16.76
C VAL A 106 -3.44 -12.20 18.06
N GLU A 107 -3.61 -11.02 18.65
CA GLU A 107 -4.39 -10.86 19.88
C GLU A 107 -5.83 -11.38 19.78
N PRO A 108 -6.59 -11.14 18.69
CA PRO A 108 -7.95 -11.65 18.60
C PRO A 108 -7.98 -13.18 18.55
N LEU A 109 -6.98 -13.82 17.93
CA LEU A 109 -6.88 -15.28 17.88
C LEU A 109 -6.66 -15.87 19.27
N THR A 110 -5.82 -15.24 20.10
CA THR A 110 -5.58 -15.71 21.47
C THR A 110 -6.79 -15.49 22.38
N ARG A 111 -7.62 -14.48 22.08
CA ARG A 111 -8.86 -14.16 22.80
C ARG A 111 -10.12 -14.83 22.23
N GLN A 112 -10.00 -15.55 21.11
CA GLN A 112 -11.12 -16.11 20.35
C GLN A 112 -12.15 -15.04 19.90
N GLU A 113 -11.65 -13.86 19.56
CA GLU A 113 -12.42 -12.72 19.07
C GLU A 113 -12.24 -12.54 17.55
N SER A 114 -13.19 -11.86 16.91
CA SER A 114 -13.05 -11.48 15.50
C SER A 114 -11.95 -10.43 15.33
N VAL A 115 -11.20 -10.52 14.24
CA VAL A 115 -10.21 -9.49 13.86
C VAL A 115 -10.89 -8.12 13.75
N PRO A 116 -10.38 -7.07 14.43
CA PRO A 116 -10.87 -5.72 14.27
C PRO A 116 -10.81 -5.28 12.80
N LYS A 117 -11.95 -4.80 12.30
CA LYS A 117 -12.02 -4.20 10.97
C LYS A 117 -11.29 -2.86 11.00
N GLU A 118 -10.37 -2.68 10.06
CA GLU A 118 -9.71 -1.39 9.85
C GLU A 118 -10.49 -0.59 8.79
N GLU A 119 -10.41 0.74 8.88
CA GLU A 119 -10.93 1.67 7.87
C GLU A 119 -10.34 1.32 6.49
N THR A 120 -11.16 1.28 5.44
CA THR A 120 -10.65 1.00 4.09
C THR A 120 -9.76 2.15 3.60
N TYR A 121 -8.96 1.88 2.57
CA TYR A 121 -8.14 2.91 1.93
C TYR A 121 -8.96 4.14 1.51
N GLU A 122 -10.12 3.92 0.90
CA GLU A 122 -11.02 4.98 0.43
C GLU A 122 -11.67 5.75 1.57
N GLU A 123 -12.08 5.06 2.64
CA GLU A 123 -12.65 5.69 3.84
C GLU A 123 -11.62 6.61 4.49
N TYR A 124 -10.39 6.13 4.67
CA TYR A 124 -9.29 6.90 5.22
C TYR A 124 -8.98 8.15 4.40
N TYR A 125 -8.87 7.99 3.07
CA TYR A 125 -8.63 9.12 2.18
C TYR A 125 -9.73 10.18 2.25
N LYS A 126 -11.01 9.76 2.26
CA LYS A 126 -12.15 10.67 2.39
C LYS A 126 -12.15 11.41 3.72
N ARG A 127 -11.74 10.77 4.81
CA ARG A 127 -11.65 11.40 6.13
C ARG A 127 -10.57 12.47 6.16
N ILE A 128 -9.38 12.19 5.62
CA ILE A 128 -8.28 13.17 5.59
C ILE A 128 -8.57 14.33 4.63
N SER A 129 -9.22 14.08 3.49
CA SER A 129 -9.55 15.17 2.54
C SER A 129 -10.59 16.14 3.08
N LYS A 130 -11.52 15.68 3.94
CA LYS A 130 -12.52 16.53 4.59
C LYS A 130 -11.98 17.37 5.75
N ASN A 131 -10.85 16.96 6.33
CA ASN A 131 -10.23 17.62 7.47
C ASN A 131 -9.16 18.65 7.06
N LYS A 132 -9.07 18.98 5.77
CA LYS A 132 -8.24 20.05 5.19
C LYS A 132 -9.11 21.17 4.66
#